data_AF-A0A3M1RMF1-F1
#
_entry.id   AF-A0A3M1RMF1-F1
#
_cell.length_a   1.000
_cell.length_b   1.000
_cell.length_c   1.000
_cell.angle_alpha   90.00
_cell.angle_beta   90.00
_cell.angle_gamma   90.00
#
_symmetry.space_group_name_H-M   'P 1'
#
loop_
_entity.id
_entity.type
_entity.pdbx_description
1 polymer ?
#
loop_
_entity_poly.entity_id
_entity_poly.type
_entity_poly.pdbx_seq_one_letter_code
_entity_poly.pdbx_strand_id
1 'polypeptide(L)'
;ESLIYNVHVRQTQSVLENAILDELFDLERRDRDKLQMLIDWHRYAFAGAALDHPRLRELLTRNYLFATSQGDLPFDEIVSRCRGNALSETDCDCIVWSNTNRRQEGLLNSLFQALPFPCVHAVRAFEHLLLEQMAADASAQHTAIVLRPASPASPSFAQTVLGLHELENAEDAWQRFLGTEETLIFVGEGRTRTPVFVFPSDGPQLERTFRRLRSQGKIPAAFQKLIDRHVDAKPAEQQKHQVVLNRSNELVRKALAQRPGMPLPAVLRLMVYHSLTAAGVPLDQESHDRMQDDLSWIAEALQGRRHDAHAEGSDFDGESPQ
;
A
#
# COMPACT_ATOMS: atom_id res chain seq x y z
N GLU A 1 -4.86 48.50 -19.63
CA GLU A 1 -4.19 47.53 -20.53
C GLU A 1 -4.42 46.11 -20.01
N SER A 2 -4.98 45.16 -20.73
CA SER A 2 -6.12 45.25 -21.65
C SER A 2 -6.76 43.84 -21.61
N LEU A 3 -8.03 43.75 -21.21
CA LEU A 3 -8.79 42.49 -21.20
C LEU A 3 -8.76 41.83 -22.60
N ILE A 4 -8.66 42.64 -23.65
CA ILE A 4 -8.58 42.25 -25.06
C ILE A 4 -7.22 41.60 -25.39
N TYR A 5 -6.11 42.09 -24.83
CA TYR A 5 -4.81 41.44 -24.95
C TYR A 5 -4.85 40.03 -24.33
N ASN A 6 -5.48 39.88 -23.17
CA ASN A 6 -5.68 38.57 -22.54
C ASN A 6 -6.58 37.65 -23.37
N VAL A 7 -7.57 38.17 -24.09
CA VAL A 7 -8.42 37.35 -24.98
C VAL A 7 -7.64 36.85 -26.20
N HIS A 8 -6.88 37.72 -26.88
CA HIS A 8 -6.08 37.32 -28.03
C HIS A 8 -4.94 36.34 -27.67
N VAL A 9 -4.30 36.54 -26.51
CA VAL A 9 -3.29 35.60 -26.01
C VAL A 9 -3.92 34.24 -25.73
N ARG A 10 -5.06 34.18 -25.04
CA ARG A 10 -5.77 32.90 -24.79
C ARG A 10 -6.23 32.23 -26.07
N GLN A 11 -6.71 32.99 -27.05
CA GLN A 11 -7.13 32.45 -28.34
C GLN A 11 -5.94 31.87 -29.11
N THR A 12 -4.80 32.56 -29.10
CA THR A 12 -3.56 32.07 -29.72
C THR A 12 -3.05 30.81 -29.03
N GLN A 13 -3.07 30.79 -27.69
CA GLN A 13 -2.73 29.61 -26.89
C GLN A 13 -3.61 28.42 -27.26
N SER A 14 -4.94 28.60 -27.30
CA SER A 14 -5.87 27.53 -27.66
C SER A 14 -5.66 26.99 -29.09
N VAL A 15 -5.33 27.85 -30.06
CA VAL A 15 -5.03 27.42 -31.44
C VAL A 15 -3.74 26.61 -31.48
N LEU A 16 -2.69 27.05 -30.79
CA LEU A 16 -1.41 26.34 -30.73
C LEU A 16 -1.56 25.01 -29.99
N GLU A 17 -2.27 24.98 -28.87
CA GLU A 17 -2.56 23.77 -28.10
C GLU A 17 -3.30 22.73 -28.96
N ASN A 18 -4.34 23.14 -29.68
CA ASN A 18 -5.06 22.22 -30.57
C ASN A 18 -4.17 21.70 -31.71
N ALA A 19 -3.35 22.56 -32.33
CA ALA A 19 -2.43 22.13 -33.38
C ALA A 19 -1.38 21.13 -32.86
N ILE A 20 -0.86 21.34 -31.65
CA ILE A 20 0.07 20.40 -31.00
C ILE A 20 -0.63 19.07 -30.73
N LEU A 21 -1.86 19.09 -30.19
CA LEU A 21 -2.61 17.88 -29.91
C LEU A 21 -2.93 17.11 -31.19
N ASP A 22 -3.37 17.78 -32.24
CA ASP A 22 -3.67 17.15 -33.53
C ASP A 22 -2.41 16.45 -34.09
N GLU A 23 -1.24 17.11 -34.01
CA GLU A 23 0.04 16.48 -34.39
C GLU A 23 0.39 15.26 -33.52
N LEU A 24 0.10 15.29 -32.21
CA LEU A 24 0.32 14.16 -31.31
C LEU A 24 -0.62 12.98 -31.63
N PHE A 25 -1.89 13.24 -31.93
CA PHE A 25 -2.84 12.22 -32.38
C PHE A 25 -2.46 11.65 -33.75
N ASP A 26 -1.97 12.48 -34.67
CA ASP A 26 -1.45 12.01 -35.95
C ASP A 26 -0.14 11.25 -35.79
N LEU A 27 0.68 11.59 -34.79
CA LEU A 27 1.88 10.84 -34.45
C LEU A 27 1.53 9.47 -33.87
N GLU A 28 0.50 9.34 -33.02
CA GLU A 28 -0.02 8.06 -32.51
C GLU A 28 -0.30 7.07 -33.65
N ARG A 29 -0.90 7.56 -34.75
CA ARG A 29 -1.26 6.75 -35.92
C ARG A 29 -0.07 6.42 -36.82
N ARG A 30 0.90 7.33 -36.94
CA ARG A 30 2.04 7.21 -37.86
C ARG A 30 3.22 6.46 -37.25
N ASP A 31 3.57 6.77 -36.00
CA ASP A 31 4.77 6.32 -35.32
C ASP A 31 4.56 6.35 -33.79
N ARG A 32 3.96 5.26 -33.28
CA ARG A 32 3.63 5.12 -31.87
C ARG A 32 4.87 5.05 -30.98
N ASP A 33 5.97 4.46 -31.46
CA ASP A 33 7.21 4.34 -30.68
C ASP A 33 7.82 5.72 -30.42
N LYS A 34 7.79 6.59 -31.43
CA LYS A 34 8.22 7.98 -31.26
C LYS A 34 7.32 8.76 -30.32
N LEU A 35 6.00 8.56 -30.37
CA LEU A 35 5.08 9.15 -29.39
C LEU A 35 5.40 8.66 -27.97
N GLN A 36 5.62 7.36 -27.79
CA GLN A 36 5.97 6.77 -26.50
C GLN A 36 7.24 7.39 -25.94
N MET A 37 8.30 7.50 -26.77
CA MET A 37 9.54 8.15 -26.38
C MET A 37 9.34 9.60 -25.94
N LEU A 38 8.49 10.36 -26.64
CA LEU A 38 8.16 11.74 -26.24
C LEU A 38 7.43 11.79 -24.89
N ILE A 39 6.45 10.90 -24.69
CA ILE A 39 5.70 10.80 -23.44
C ILE A 39 6.64 10.43 -22.29
N ASP A 40 7.54 9.48 -22.48
CA ASP A 40 8.45 9.03 -21.44
C ASP A 40 9.47 10.11 -21.08
N TRP A 41 10.02 10.81 -22.08
CA TRP A 41 10.97 11.90 -21.88
C TRP A 41 10.32 13.10 -21.16
N HIS A 42 9.06 13.41 -21.49
CA HIS A 42 8.32 14.56 -20.94
C HIS A 42 7.19 14.15 -19.98
N ARG A 43 7.33 13.00 -19.32
CA ARG A 43 6.28 12.35 -18.52
C ARG A 43 5.59 13.27 -17.52
N TYR A 44 6.37 14.09 -16.82
CA TYR A 44 5.86 15.05 -15.84
C TYR A 44 5.00 16.15 -16.47
N ALA A 45 5.44 16.68 -17.62
CA ALA A 45 4.74 17.75 -18.31
C ALA A 45 3.42 17.24 -18.92
N PHE A 46 3.47 16.07 -19.57
CA PHE A 46 2.28 15.45 -20.14
C PHE A 46 1.25 15.07 -19.07
N ALA A 47 1.67 14.36 -18.01
CA ALA A 47 0.75 13.97 -16.95
C ALA A 47 0.15 15.17 -16.22
N GLY A 48 0.95 16.21 -15.95
CA GLY A 48 0.49 17.45 -15.31
C GLY A 48 -0.50 18.22 -16.20
N ALA A 49 -0.17 18.42 -17.48
CA ALA A 49 -1.05 19.13 -18.41
C ALA A 49 -2.38 18.38 -18.64
N ALA A 50 -2.33 17.04 -18.61
CA ALA A 50 -3.52 16.23 -18.81
C ALA A 50 -4.53 16.36 -17.67
N LEU A 51 -4.14 16.80 -16.47
CA LEU A 51 -5.09 17.03 -15.37
C LEU A 51 -6.20 18.04 -15.74
N ASP A 52 -5.89 19.02 -16.58
CA ASP A 52 -6.85 20.04 -17.04
C ASP A 52 -7.26 19.89 -18.52
N HIS A 53 -6.68 18.93 -19.25
CA HIS A 53 -6.88 18.79 -20.70
C HIS A 53 -7.46 17.42 -21.11
N PRO A 54 -8.80 17.28 -21.25
CA PRO A 54 -9.45 16.00 -21.54
C PRO A 54 -8.96 15.31 -22.82
N ARG A 55 -8.77 16.04 -23.93
CA ARG A 55 -8.22 15.46 -25.17
C ARG A 55 -6.81 14.89 -24.98
N LEU A 56 -6.00 15.49 -24.11
CA LEU A 56 -4.68 14.97 -23.84
C LEU A 56 -4.78 13.71 -22.99
N ARG A 57 -5.70 13.66 -21.99
CA ARG A 57 -5.97 12.42 -21.26
C ARG A 57 -6.42 11.30 -22.17
N GLU A 58 -7.29 11.57 -23.15
CA GLU A 58 -7.71 10.57 -24.14
C GLU A 58 -6.52 9.99 -24.92
N LEU A 59 -5.55 10.81 -25.32
CA LEU A 59 -4.33 10.32 -25.94
C LEU A 59 -3.50 9.47 -24.95
N LEU A 60 -3.39 9.94 -23.71
CA LEU A 60 -2.60 9.29 -22.68
C LEU A 60 -3.22 8.00 -22.16
N THR A 61 -4.53 7.77 -22.23
CA THR A 61 -5.12 6.49 -21.77
C THR A 61 -4.56 5.29 -22.54
N ARG A 62 -4.18 5.50 -23.80
CA ARG A 62 -3.63 4.48 -24.71
C ARG A 62 -2.10 4.42 -24.73
N ASN A 63 -1.41 5.48 -24.30
CA ASN A 63 0.04 5.63 -24.52
C ASN A 63 0.83 5.97 -23.24
N TYR A 64 0.16 6.37 -22.16
CA TYR A 64 0.82 6.57 -20.88
C TYR A 64 0.95 5.23 -20.16
N LEU A 65 2.19 4.74 -20.05
CA LEU A 65 2.48 3.50 -19.37
C LEU A 65 2.57 3.72 -17.86
N PHE A 66 1.64 3.15 -17.10
CA PHE A 66 1.73 3.10 -15.66
C PHE A 66 2.58 1.89 -15.24
N ALA A 67 3.47 2.08 -14.27
CA ALA A 67 4.12 0.96 -13.61
C ALA A 67 3.08 0.13 -12.86
N THR A 68 3.08 -1.19 -13.08
CA THR A 68 2.16 -2.09 -12.39
C THR A 68 2.88 -3.35 -11.88
N SER A 69 2.19 -4.11 -11.04
CA SER A 69 2.67 -5.41 -10.57
C SER A 69 2.89 -6.47 -11.66
N GLN A 70 2.43 -6.20 -12.89
CA GLN A 70 2.54 -7.10 -14.04
C GLN A 70 3.30 -6.45 -15.22
N GLY A 71 4.13 -5.45 -14.92
CA GLY A 71 4.85 -4.66 -15.93
C GLY A 71 4.14 -3.36 -16.27
N ASP A 72 4.73 -2.61 -17.19
CA ASP A 72 4.23 -1.31 -17.60
C ASP A 72 3.00 -1.48 -18.51
N LEU A 73 1.86 -0.89 -18.14
CA LEU A 73 0.59 -1.04 -18.85
C LEU A 73 -0.10 0.32 -19.11
N PRO A 74 -0.73 0.52 -20.28
CA PRO A 74 -1.59 1.67 -20.51
C PRO A 74 -2.91 1.54 -19.73
N PHE A 75 -3.58 2.66 -19.49
CA PHE A 75 -4.81 2.71 -18.70
C PHE A 75 -5.91 1.80 -19.28
N ASP A 76 -6.12 1.82 -20.61
CA ASP A 76 -7.14 0.98 -21.25
C ASP A 76 -6.91 -0.52 -21.02
N GLU A 77 -5.65 -0.94 -20.99
CA GLU A 77 -5.29 -2.33 -20.71
C GLU A 77 -5.49 -2.68 -19.23
N ILE A 78 -5.13 -1.77 -18.32
CA ILE A 78 -5.40 -1.92 -16.88
C ILE A 78 -6.90 -2.12 -16.65
N VAL A 79 -7.74 -1.24 -17.23
CA VAL A 79 -9.20 -1.33 -17.11
C VAL A 79 -9.70 -2.65 -17.69
N SER A 80 -9.24 -3.03 -18.88
CA SER A 80 -9.62 -4.29 -19.52
C SER A 80 -9.30 -5.51 -18.64
N ARG A 81 -8.11 -5.58 -18.04
CA ARG A 81 -7.70 -6.69 -17.15
C ARG A 81 -8.43 -6.69 -15.80
N CYS A 82 -8.81 -5.52 -15.30
CA CYS A 82 -9.57 -5.38 -14.07
C CYS A 82 -11.07 -5.63 -14.24
N ARG A 83 -11.60 -5.74 -15.47
CA ARG A 83 -13.01 -6.08 -15.69
C ARG A 83 -13.35 -7.42 -15.03
N GLY A 84 -14.38 -7.42 -14.19
CA GLY A 84 -14.80 -8.62 -13.48
C GLY A 84 -13.97 -8.97 -12.25
N ASN A 85 -13.10 -8.09 -11.76
CA ASN A 85 -12.57 -8.24 -10.39
C ASN A 85 -13.53 -7.69 -9.31
N ALA A 86 -14.62 -7.07 -9.73
CA ALA A 86 -15.73 -6.56 -8.93
C ALA A 86 -16.84 -7.61 -8.67
N LEU A 87 -16.59 -8.91 -8.85
CA LEU A 87 -17.64 -9.96 -8.80
C LEU A 87 -18.44 -10.02 -7.48
N SER A 88 -17.93 -9.44 -6.40
CA SER A 88 -18.62 -9.34 -5.11
C SER A 88 -19.44 -8.06 -4.93
N GLU A 89 -19.44 -7.13 -5.88
CA GLU A 89 -19.98 -5.78 -5.72
C GLU A 89 -20.94 -5.42 -6.86
N THR A 90 -22.12 -4.89 -6.52
CA THR A 90 -23.19 -4.61 -7.49
C THR A 90 -23.02 -3.28 -8.23
N ASP A 91 -22.16 -2.39 -7.72
CA ASP A 91 -22.16 -0.98 -8.09
C ASP A 91 -20.91 -0.56 -8.88
N CYS A 92 -20.04 -1.51 -9.26
CA CYS A 92 -18.87 -1.22 -10.09
C CYS A 92 -18.55 -2.33 -11.09
N ASP A 93 -18.04 -1.91 -12.26
CA ASP A 93 -17.62 -2.81 -13.33
C ASP A 93 -16.16 -3.27 -13.13
N CYS A 94 -15.37 -2.44 -12.45
CA CYS A 94 -13.92 -2.53 -12.40
C CYS A 94 -13.38 -1.88 -11.13
N ILE A 95 -12.56 -2.63 -10.37
CA ILE A 95 -11.79 -2.11 -9.25
C ILE A 95 -10.34 -1.94 -9.72
N VAL A 96 -9.80 -0.73 -9.67
CA VAL A 96 -8.38 -0.50 -9.92
C VAL A 96 -7.66 -0.38 -8.57
N TRP A 97 -6.80 -1.35 -8.28
CA TRP A 97 -5.96 -1.32 -7.09
C TRP A 97 -4.76 -0.40 -7.32
N SER A 98 -4.53 0.52 -6.39
CA SER A 98 -3.45 1.50 -6.46
C SER A 98 -2.53 1.42 -5.26
N ASN A 99 -1.24 1.51 -5.52
CA ASN A 99 -0.18 1.66 -4.53
C ASN A 99 0.45 3.04 -4.69
N THR A 100 0.49 3.78 -3.59
CA THR A 100 1.18 5.08 -3.53
C THR A 100 2.47 5.01 -2.71
N ASN A 101 2.80 3.84 -2.13
CA ASN A 101 3.97 3.66 -1.27
C ASN A 101 5.01 2.74 -1.91
N ARG A 102 6.19 3.29 -2.20
CA ARG A 102 7.32 2.54 -2.79
C ARG A 102 7.75 1.34 -1.95
N ARG A 103 7.60 1.40 -0.62
CA ARG A 103 7.96 0.31 0.30
C ARG A 103 7.10 -0.95 0.10
N GLN A 104 5.91 -0.80 -0.49
CA GLN A 104 4.97 -1.90 -0.71
C GLN A 104 5.13 -2.58 -2.08
N GLU A 105 5.89 -2.01 -3.02
CA GLU A 105 5.96 -2.51 -4.40
C GLU A 105 6.34 -4.00 -4.46
N GLY A 106 7.40 -4.43 -3.77
CA GLY A 106 7.82 -5.83 -3.79
C GLY A 106 6.79 -6.81 -3.23
N LEU A 107 6.11 -6.40 -2.14
CA LEU A 107 5.02 -7.20 -1.56
C LEU A 107 3.84 -7.30 -2.52
N LEU A 108 3.37 -6.17 -3.05
CA LEU A 108 2.23 -6.12 -3.95
C LEU A 108 2.51 -6.81 -5.27
N ASN A 109 3.74 -6.74 -5.80
CA ASN A 109 4.15 -7.54 -6.95
C ASN A 109 3.95 -9.02 -6.69
N SER A 110 4.43 -9.50 -5.54
CA SER A 110 4.31 -10.91 -5.16
C SER A 110 2.85 -11.35 -4.98
N LEU A 111 2.01 -10.49 -4.40
CA LEU A 111 0.58 -10.78 -4.16
C LEU A 111 -0.23 -10.79 -5.47
N PHE A 112 0.01 -9.83 -6.35
CA PHE A 112 -0.75 -9.67 -7.59
C PHE A 112 -0.19 -10.51 -8.76
N GLN A 113 0.98 -11.12 -8.62
CA GLN A 113 1.59 -11.94 -9.68
C GLN A 113 0.69 -13.10 -10.13
N ALA A 114 -0.04 -13.71 -9.21
CA ALA A 114 -0.92 -14.84 -9.49
C ALA A 114 -2.37 -14.43 -9.84
N LEU A 115 -2.68 -13.13 -9.82
CA LEU A 115 -4.02 -12.60 -10.08
C LEU A 115 -4.15 -12.16 -11.55
N PRO A 116 -5.36 -12.20 -12.13
CA PRO A 116 -5.56 -11.81 -13.53
C PRO A 116 -5.54 -10.28 -13.74
N PHE A 117 -5.58 -9.50 -12.66
CA PHE A 117 -5.58 -8.04 -12.69
C PHE A 117 -4.34 -7.46 -11.99
N PRO A 118 -3.81 -6.32 -12.45
CA PRO A 118 -2.64 -5.69 -11.85
C PRO A 118 -2.97 -4.78 -10.66
N CYS A 119 -1.94 -4.45 -9.88
CA CYS A 119 -1.92 -3.29 -8.99
C CYS A 119 -1.10 -2.17 -9.64
N VAL A 120 -1.66 -0.97 -9.73
CA VAL A 120 -1.00 0.20 -10.31
C VAL A 120 -0.11 0.87 -9.27
N HIS A 121 1.18 1.06 -9.57
CA HIS A 121 2.13 1.78 -8.72
C HIS A 121 2.18 3.25 -9.11
N ALA A 122 1.30 4.03 -8.47
CA ALA A 122 1.22 5.48 -8.62
C ALA A 122 1.94 6.19 -7.45
N VAL A 123 3.23 5.91 -7.29
CA VAL A 123 4.04 6.42 -6.16
C VAL A 123 4.20 7.94 -6.18
N ARG A 124 4.14 8.55 -7.36
CA ARG A 124 4.23 10.00 -7.52
C ARG A 124 2.83 10.60 -7.54
N ALA A 125 2.66 11.73 -6.85
CA ALA A 125 1.36 12.38 -6.69
C ALA A 125 0.65 12.68 -8.02
N PHE A 126 1.37 13.15 -9.04
CA PHE A 126 0.76 13.44 -10.34
C PHE A 126 0.33 12.18 -11.11
N GLU A 127 0.99 11.03 -10.91
CA GLU A 127 0.58 9.76 -11.54
C GLU A 127 -0.71 9.26 -10.89
N HIS A 128 -0.82 9.43 -9.57
CA HIS A 128 -2.05 9.10 -8.85
C HIS A 128 -3.21 10.00 -9.27
N LEU A 129 -2.98 11.32 -9.36
CA LEU A 129 -3.99 12.26 -9.86
C LEU A 129 -4.38 11.99 -11.31
N LEU A 130 -3.42 11.64 -12.18
CA LEU A 130 -3.72 11.26 -13.56
C LEU A 130 -4.60 10.01 -13.62
N LEU A 131 -4.26 8.99 -12.81
CA LEU A 131 -5.03 7.76 -12.70
C LEU A 131 -6.47 8.04 -12.20
N GLU A 132 -6.63 8.92 -11.21
CA GLU A 132 -7.94 9.36 -10.72
C GLU A 132 -8.76 10.07 -11.81
N GLN A 133 -8.15 11.00 -12.56
CA GLN A 133 -8.83 11.70 -13.65
C GLN A 133 -9.23 10.75 -14.79
N MET A 134 -8.36 9.80 -15.17
CA MET A 134 -8.69 8.80 -16.18
C MET A 134 -9.82 7.87 -15.72
N ALA A 135 -9.83 7.46 -14.45
CA ALA A 135 -10.93 6.68 -13.87
C ALA A 135 -12.25 7.46 -13.84
N ALA A 136 -12.20 8.76 -13.53
CA ALA A 136 -13.36 9.64 -13.55
C ALA A 136 -13.91 9.84 -14.98
N ASP A 137 -13.04 10.08 -15.96
CA ASP A 137 -13.42 10.21 -17.37
C ASP A 137 -14.08 8.92 -17.89
N ALA A 138 -13.50 7.75 -17.59
CA ALA A 138 -14.06 6.46 -17.99
C ALA A 138 -15.40 6.15 -17.29
N SER A 139 -15.56 6.57 -16.03
CA SER A 139 -16.84 6.49 -15.32
C SER A 139 -17.92 7.38 -15.95
N ALA A 140 -17.54 8.57 -16.43
CA ALA A 140 -18.44 9.41 -17.21
C ALA A 140 -18.83 8.79 -18.56
N GLN A 141 -18.02 7.87 -19.09
CA GLN A 141 -18.26 7.11 -20.33
C GLN A 141 -18.93 5.74 -20.09
N HIS A 142 -19.63 5.56 -18.97
CA HIS A 142 -20.39 4.35 -18.61
C HIS A 142 -19.54 3.10 -18.30
N THR A 143 -18.30 3.26 -17.85
CA THR A 143 -17.55 2.17 -17.19
C THR A 143 -17.35 2.53 -15.73
N ALA A 144 -18.12 1.95 -14.81
CA ALA A 144 -18.02 2.27 -13.38
C ALA A 144 -16.69 1.75 -12.81
N ILE A 145 -15.69 2.64 -12.75
CA ILE A 145 -14.36 2.33 -12.22
C ILE A 145 -14.24 2.88 -10.80
N VAL A 146 -13.87 2.00 -9.87
CA VAL A 146 -13.57 2.39 -8.49
C VAL A 146 -12.07 2.24 -8.25
N LEU A 147 -11.39 3.35 -7.99
CA LEU A 147 -10.00 3.36 -7.56
C LEU A 147 -9.93 3.05 -6.06
N ARG A 148 -9.10 2.07 -5.67
CA ARG A 148 -8.89 1.71 -4.26
C ARG A 148 -7.41 1.65 -3.90
N PRO A 149 -7.04 2.02 -2.66
CA PRO A 149 -5.71 1.72 -2.16
C PRO A 149 -5.55 0.21 -1.98
N ALA A 150 -4.38 -0.33 -2.32
CA ALA A 150 -4.03 -1.73 -2.09
C ALA A 150 -3.66 -1.94 -0.62
N SER A 151 -4.66 -2.12 0.23
CA SER A 151 -4.52 -2.13 1.69
C SER A 151 -5.56 -3.06 2.32
N PRO A 152 -5.23 -3.77 3.43
CA PRO A 152 -6.17 -4.60 4.17
C PRO A 152 -7.47 -3.90 4.59
N ALA A 153 -7.39 -2.61 4.93
CA ALA A 153 -8.56 -1.81 5.29
C ALA A 153 -9.46 -1.45 4.09
N SER A 154 -9.01 -1.70 2.85
CA SER A 154 -9.82 -1.46 1.67
C SER A 154 -10.86 -2.57 1.47
N PRO A 155 -12.11 -2.23 1.10
CA PRO A 155 -13.16 -3.22 0.88
C PRO A 155 -12.72 -4.30 -0.12
N SER A 156 -12.98 -5.55 0.22
CA SER A 156 -12.68 -6.74 -0.60
C SER A 156 -11.18 -7.04 -0.82
N PHE A 157 -10.24 -6.21 -0.36
CA PHE A 157 -8.81 -6.44 -0.60
C PHE A 157 -8.30 -7.72 0.06
N ALA A 158 -8.62 -7.92 1.34
CA ALA A 158 -8.16 -9.09 2.09
C ALA A 158 -8.65 -10.40 1.45
N GLN A 159 -9.92 -10.44 1.03
CA GLN A 159 -10.49 -11.61 0.38
C GLN A 159 -9.93 -11.82 -1.04
N THR A 160 -9.94 -10.78 -1.85
CA THR A 160 -9.65 -10.88 -3.29
C THR A 160 -8.16 -10.95 -3.59
N VAL A 161 -7.32 -10.27 -2.80
CA VAL A 161 -5.87 -10.16 -3.04
C VAL A 161 -5.08 -11.03 -2.06
N LEU A 162 -5.39 -10.97 -0.75
CA LEU A 162 -4.63 -11.75 0.25
C LEU A 162 -5.14 -13.20 0.38
N GLY A 163 -6.33 -13.50 -0.17
CA GLY A 163 -6.99 -14.79 0.04
C GLY A 163 -7.30 -15.05 1.53
N LEU A 164 -7.52 -13.97 2.28
CA LEU A 164 -7.88 -13.99 3.69
C LEU A 164 -9.40 -13.79 3.86
N HIS A 165 -10.00 -14.57 4.73
CA HIS A 165 -11.37 -14.43 5.18
C HIS A 165 -11.39 -14.03 6.66
N GLU A 166 -12.54 -13.54 7.11
CA GLU A 166 -12.75 -13.17 8.52
C GLU A 166 -11.69 -12.16 9.03
N LEU A 167 -11.32 -11.20 8.17
CA LEU A 167 -10.38 -10.16 8.58
C LEU A 167 -11.07 -9.25 9.60
N GLU A 168 -10.54 -9.25 10.82
CA GLU A 168 -11.03 -8.43 11.92
C GLU A 168 -9.89 -7.70 12.61
N ASN A 169 -10.22 -6.62 13.33
CA ASN A 169 -9.26 -6.00 14.23
C ASN A 169 -8.88 -7.00 15.32
N ALA A 170 -7.59 -7.07 15.66
CA ALA A 170 -7.18 -7.83 16.83
C ALA A 170 -7.84 -7.26 18.09
N GLU A 171 -8.10 -8.13 19.07
CA GLU A 171 -8.60 -7.71 20.38
C GLU A 171 -7.66 -6.67 21.02
N ASP A 172 -8.21 -5.79 21.84
CA ASP A 172 -7.49 -4.71 22.53
C ASP A 172 -6.17 -5.15 23.20
N ALA A 173 -6.17 -6.32 23.85
CA ALA A 173 -4.98 -6.85 24.50
C ALA A 173 -3.86 -7.15 23.49
N TRP A 174 -4.22 -7.70 22.32
CA TRP A 174 -3.31 -7.99 21.22
C TRP A 174 -2.88 -6.73 20.46
N GLN A 175 -3.78 -5.76 20.27
CA GLN A 175 -3.43 -4.46 19.71
C GLN A 175 -2.35 -3.76 20.56
N ARG A 176 -2.53 -3.71 21.88
CA ARG A 176 -1.55 -3.10 22.79
C ARG A 176 -0.25 -3.89 22.89
N PHE A 177 -0.34 -5.22 22.81
CA PHE A 177 0.83 -6.09 22.97
C PHE A 177 1.72 -6.10 21.72
N LEU A 178 1.14 -6.22 20.53
CA LEU A 178 1.87 -6.32 19.25
C LEU A 178 2.05 -4.98 18.53
N GLY A 179 1.11 -4.05 18.70
CA GLY A 179 1.10 -2.77 18.02
C GLY A 179 1.94 -1.70 18.71
N THR A 180 2.23 -0.65 17.93
CA THR A 180 2.66 0.67 18.41
C THR A 180 1.50 1.65 18.27
N GLU A 181 1.65 2.90 18.73
CA GLU A 181 0.60 3.93 18.54
C GLU A 181 0.20 4.12 17.07
N GLU A 182 1.15 3.89 16.16
CA GLU A 182 1.04 4.10 14.71
C GLU A 182 0.72 2.82 13.93
N THR A 183 0.46 1.70 14.63
CA THR A 183 0.18 0.41 14.01
C THR A 183 -1.23 -0.06 14.32
N LEU A 184 -1.88 -0.69 13.36
CA LEU A 184 -3.15 -1.38 13.50
C LEU A 184 -2.96 -2.86 13.16
N ILE A 185 -3.34 -3.74 14.09
CA ILE A 185 -3.21 -5.19 13.92
C ILE A 185 -4.55 -5.76 13.48
N PHE A 186 -4.53 -6.51 12.38
CA PHE A 186 -5.62 -7.33 11.91
C PHE A 186 -5.29 -8.81 12.10
N VAL A 187 -6.31 -9.62 12.30
CA VAL A 187 -6.23 -11.08 12.29
C VAL A 187 -7.17 -11.58 11.22
N GLY A 188 -6.72 -12.55 10.43
CA GLY A 188 -7.56 -13.20 9.42
C GLY A 188 -7.09 -14.61 9.14
N GLU A 189 -7.89 -15.37 8.41
CA GLU A 189 -7.62 -16.76 8.06
C GLU A 189 -7.44 -16.90 6.56
N GLY A 190 -6.35 -17.53 6.12
CA GLY A 190 -6.18 -17.81 4.70
C GLY A 190 -5.15 -18.86 4.38
N ARG A 191 -5.13 -19.22 3.09
CA ARG A 191 -4.36 -20.37 2.61
C ARG A 191 -2.86 -20.12 2.50
N THR A 192 -2.43 -18.87 2.66
CA THR A 192 -1.02 -18.51 2.57
C THR A 192 -0.23 -19.10 3.75
N ARG A 193 1.05 -19.43 3.54
CA ARG A 193 1.94 -19.84 4.64
C ARG A 193 2.57 -18.65 5.36
N THR A 194 2.49 -17.47 4.77
CA THR A 194 3.05 -16.23 5.31
C THR A 194 2.35 -15.90 6.63
N PRO A 195 3.09 -15.81 7.75
CA PRO A 195 2.51 -15.59 9.08
C PRO A 195 2.06 -14.15 9.28
N VAL A 196 2.81 -13.18 8.75
CA VAL A 196 2.61 -11.75 8.98
C VAL A 196 2.76 -11.00 7.65
N PHE A 197 1.79 -10.16 7.33
CA PHE A 197 1.88 -9.18 6.26
C PHE A 197 1.96 -7.78 6.84
N VAL A 198 2.74 -6.89 6.23
CA VAL A 198 2.88 -5.50 6.67
C VAL A 198 2.63 -4.55 5.51
N PHE A 199 1.72 -3.61 5.72
CA PHE A 199 1.37 -2.54 4.79
C PHE A 199 1.74 -1.20 5.42
N PRO A 200 2.94 -0.67 5.14
CA PRO A 200 3.37 0.60 5.69
C PRO A 200 2.55 1.78 5.16
N SER A 201 2.12 2.68 6.04
CA SER A 201 1.53 3.96 5.66
C SER A 201 2.56 5.09 5.77
N ASP A 202 2.38 6.13 4.97
CA ASP A 202 3.14 7.39 5.11
C ASP A 202 2.43 8.37 6.07
N GLY A 203 1.19 8.04 6.48
CA GLY A 203 0.37 8.83 7.40
C GLY A 203 1.11 9.30 8.65
N PRO A 204 1.80 8.43 9.41
CA PRO A 204 2.42 8.84 10.66
C PRO A 204 3.60 9.79 10.43
N GLN A 205 4.38 9.57 9.37
CA GLN A 205 5.49 10.46 9.00
C GLN A 205 4.98 11.83 8.52
N LEU A 206 3.90 11.85 7.74
CA LEU A 206 3.25 13.08 7.29
C LEU A 206 2.72 13.86 8.50
N GLU A 207 2.03 13.19 9.42
CA GLU A 207 1.49 13.82 10.62
C GLU A 207 2.60 14.44 11.49
N ARG A 208 3.67 13.71 11.77
CA ARG A 208 4.85 14.24 12.50
C ARG A 208 5.45 15.46 11.80
N THR A 209 5.57 15.41 10.47
CA THR A 209 6.10 16.51 9.67
C THR A 209 5.20 17.74 9.75
N PHE A 210 3.88 17.56 9.64
CA PHE A 210 2.92 18.65 9.74
C PHE A 210 2.86 19.23 11.15
N ARG A 211 2.86 18.42 12.21
CA ARG A 211 2.94 18.89 13.60
C ARG A 211 4.20 19.75 13.81
N ARG A 212 5.34 19.33 13.28
CA ARG A 212 6.60 20.09 13.33
C ARG A 212 6.54 21.40 12.54
N LEU A 213 5.90 21.40 11.37
CA LEU A 213 5.75 22.63 10.57
C LEU A 213 4.78 23.62 11.22
N ARG A 214 3.70 23.12 11.85
CA ARG A 214 2.75 23.94 12.63
C ARG A 214 3.45 24.60 13.83
N SER A 215 4.25 23.85 14.59
CA SER A 215 4.98 24.40 15.75
C SER A 215 6.03 25.45 15.36
N GLN A 216 6.54 25.41 14.13
CA GLN A 216 7.48 26.40 13.60
C GLN A 216 6.80 27.65 13.01
N GLY A 217 5.46 27.70 12.94
CA GLY A 217 4.72 28.83 12.34
C GLY A 217 4.95 29.00 10.83
N LYS A 218 5.46 27.98 10.14
CA LYS A 218 5.90 28.05 8.73
C LYS A 218 4.86 27.59 7.71
N ILE A 219 3.63 27.27 8.12
CA ILE A 219 2.59 26.82 7.19
C ILE A 219 1.74 28.03 6.77
N PRO A 220 1.78 28.45 5.49
CA PRO A 220 0.85 29.46 4.99
C PRO A 220 -0.58 28.92 5.10
N ALA A 221 -1.54 29.76 5.50
CA ALA A 221 -2.93 29.38 5.74
C ALA A 221 -3.61 28.67 4.54
N ALA A 222 -3.16 28.96 3.31
CA ALA A 222 -3.62 28.28 2.10
C ALA A 222 -3.22 26.79 2.03
N PHE A 223 -2.03 26.44 2.53
CA PHE A 223 -1.56 25.05 2.58
C PHE A 223 -2.20 24.27 3.74
N GLN A 224 -2.53 24.94 4.84
CA GLN A 224 -3.21 24.32 5.97
C GLN A 224 -4.53 23.64 5.54
N LYS A 225 -5.34 24.32 4.73
CA LYS A 225 -6.61 23.76 4.19
C LYS A 225 -6.40 22.56 3.26
N LEU A 226 -5.30 22.53 2.50
CA LEU A 226 -4.97 21.41 1.62
C LEU A 226 -4.47 20.20 2.42
N ILE A 227 -3.69 20.46 3.47
CA ILE A 227 -3.21 19.43 4.40
C ILE A 227 -4.41 18.80 5.12
N ASP A 228 -5.30 19.60 5.69
CA ASP A 228 -6.47 19.11 6.41
C ASP A 228 -7.35 18.30 5.45
N ARG A 229 -7.57 18.76 4.21
CA ARG A 229 -8.30 18.00 3.19
C ARG A 229 -7.63 16.67 2.80
N HIS A 230 -6.30 16.60 2.74
CA HIS A 230 -5.59 15.38 2.34
C HIS A 230 -5.43 14.38 3.49
N VAL A 231 -5.27 14.87 4.72
CA VAL A 231 -5.17 14.05 5.93
C VAL A 231 -6.55 13.56 6.34
N ASP A 232 -7.56 14.43 6.40
CA ASP A 232 -8.91 14.05 6.85
C ASP A 232 -9.69 13.24 5.81
N ALA A 233 -9.28 13.24 4.53
CA ALA A 233 -9.94 12.46 3.49
C ALA A 233 -9.62 10.95 3.56
N LYS A 234 -8.52 10.55 4.22
CA LYS A 234 -8.18 9.13 4.35
C LYS A 234 -8.79 8.56 5.63
N PRO A 235 -9.46 7.40 5.59
CA PRO A 235 -9.91 6.69 6.79
C PRO A 235 -8.77 6.52 7.80
N ALA A 236 -9.05 6.66 9.09
CA ALA A 236 -8.03 6.63 10.13
C ALA A 236 -7.20 5.33 10.11
N GLU A 237 -7.82 4.21 9.72
CA GLU A 237 -7.16 2.91 9.57
C GLU A 237 -6.11 2.90 8.45
N GLN A 238 -6.32 3.68 7.39
CA GLN A 238 -5.39 3.82 6.26
C GLN A 238 -4.22 4.76 6.55
N GLN A 239 -4.33 5.55 7.62
CA GLN A 239 -3.26 6.43 8.09
C GLN A 239 -2.25 5.71 8.99
N LYS A 240 -2.56 4.52 9.49
CA LYS A 240 -1.66 3.71 10.32
C LYS A 240 -0.95 2.65 9.50
N HIS A 241 0.20 2.17 9.99
CA HIS A 241 0.80 0.94 9.50
C HIS A 241 -0.17 -0.22 9.79
N GLN A 242 -0.43 -1.07 8.80
CA GLN A 242 -1.35 -2.20 8.99
C GLN A 242 -0.56 -3.49 9.00
N VAL A 243 -0.77 -4.30 10.01
CA VAL A 243 -0.16 -5.63 10.16
C VAL A 243 -1.28 -6.65 10.11
N VAL A 244 -1.16 -7.66 9.26
CA VAL A 244 -2.14 -8.74 9.17
C VAL A 244 -1.51 -10.04 9.65
N LEU A 245 -2.07 -10.62 10.69
CA LEU A 245 -1.68 -11.92 11.23
C LEU A 245 -2.54 -13.01 10.59
N ASN A 246 -1.89 -13.98 9.97
CA ASN A 246 -2.57 -15.12 9.37
C ASN A 246 -2.76 -16.24 10.40
N ARG A 247 -3.97 -16.37 10.94
CA ARG A 247 -4.34 -17.36 11.95
C ARG A 247 -4.28 -18.80 11.43
N SER A 248 -4.22 -19.02 10.12
CA SER A 248 -4.00 -20.37 9.56
C SER A 248 -2.54 -20.83 9.67
N ASN A 249 -1.59 -19.92 9.92
CA ASN A 249 -0.21 -20.29 10.22
C ASN A 249 -0.11 -20.88 11.63
N GLU A 250 0.55 -22.04 11.78
CA GLU A 250 0.61 -22.77 13.04
C GLU A 250 1.18 -21.96 14.21
N LEU A 251 2.23 -21.17 13.96
CA LEU A 251 2.87 -20.35 14.98
C LEU A 251 1.93 -19.24 15.43
N VAL A 252 1.31 -18.53 14.49
CA VAL A 252 0.35 -17.46 14.77
C VAL A 252 -0.84 -18.02 15.53
N ARG A 253 -1.42 -19.14 15.08
CA ARG A 253 -2.55 -19.80 15.73
C ARG A 253 -2.24 -20.17 17.18
N LYS A 254 -1.11 -20.83 17.42
CA LYS A 254 -0.70 -21.25 18.77
C LYS A 254 -0.37 -20.05 19.66
N ALA A 255 0.22 -18.99 19.10
CA ALA A 255 0.49 -17.75 19.83
C ALA A 255 -0.80 -17.06 20.26
N LEU A 256 -1.75 -16.88 19.33
CA LEU A 256 -3.04 -16.23 19.60
C LEU A 256 -3.93 -17.03 20.58
N ALA A 257 -3.73 -18.35 20.68
CA ALA A 257 -4.39 -19.19 21.68
C ALA A 257 -3.85 -19.01 23.11
N GLN A 258 -2.73 -18.29 23.29
CA GLN A 258 -2.14 -17.98 24.59
C GLN A 258 -2.47 -16.55 25.01
N ARG A 259 -2.24 -16.21 26.28
CA ARG A 259 -2.39 -14.83 26.75
C ARG A 259 -1.20 -13.98 26.28
N PRO A 260 -1.41 -12.69 25.94
CA PRO A 260 -0.30 -11.76 25.72
C PRO A 260 0.69 -11.79 26.87
N GLY A 261 1.98 -11.70 26.55
CA GLY A 261 3.06 -11.83 27.54
C GLY A 261 3.36 -13.27 27.95
N MET A 262 2.93 -14.29 27.19
CA MET A 262 3.47 -15.67 27.23
C MET A 262 4.66 -15.80 26.23
N PRO A 263 5.55 -16.82 26.35
CA PRO A 263 6.77 -16.88 25.53
C PRO A 263 6.50 -16.98 24.02
N LEU A 264 5.45 -17.68 23.61
CA LEU A 264 5.11 -17.83 22.20
C LEU A 264 4.51 -16.53 21.59
N PRO A 265 3.63 -15.79 22.29
CA PRO A 265 3.30 -14.40 21.93
C PRO A 265 4.51 -13.47 21.80
N ALA A 266 5.54 -13.60 22.65
CA ALA A 266 6.77 -12.81 22.50
C ALA A 266 7.47 -13.11 21.16
N VAL A 267 7.53 -14.38 20.74
CA VAL A 267 8.03 -14.76 19.40
C VAL A 267 7.18 -14.11 18.30
N LEU A 268 5.85 -14.10 18.44
CA LEU A 268 4.96 -13.43 17.48
C LEU A 268 5.25 -11.92 17.40
N ARG A 269 5.49 -11.25 18.55
CA ARG A 269 5.86 -9.83 18.59
C ARG A 269 7.18 -9.57 17.88
N LEU A 270 8.20 -10.40 18.11
CA LEU A 270 9.47 -10.32 17.38
C LEU A 270 9.27 -10.46 15.87
N MET A 271 8.39 -11.37 15.43
CA MET A 271 8.06 -11.51 14.01
C MET A 271 7.38 -10.26 13.46
N VAL A 272 6.43 -9.67 14.19
CA VAL A 272 5.78 -8.41 13.78
C VAL A 272 6.79 -7.28 13.66
N TYR A 273 7.67 -7.09 14.65
CA TYR A 273 8.72 -6.07 14.64
C TYR A 273 9.73 -6.28 13.52
N HIS A 274 10.14 -7.52 13.28
CA HIS A 274 10.99 -7.87 12.17
C HIS A 274 10.33 -7.55 10.82
N SER A 275 9.06 -7.92 10.64
CA SER A 275 8.31 -7.62 9.42
C SER A 275 8.08 -6.12 9.21
N LEU A 276 7.84 -5.35 10.27
CA LEU A 276 7.75 -3.88 10.23
C LEU A 276 9.08 -3.27 9.77
N THR A 277 10.18 -3.69 10.37
CA THR A 277 11.53 -3.22 10.03
C THR A 277 11.89 -3.59 8.59
N ALA A 278 11.60 -4.83 8.17
CA ALA A 278 11.81 -5.29 6.80
C ALA A 278 10.98 -4.51 5.77
N ALA A 279 9.78 -4.05 6.15
CA ALA A 279 8.94 -3.15 5.36
C ALA A 279 9.39 -1.68 5.42
N GLY A 280 10.50 -1.37 6.09
CA GLY A 280 11.04 -0.01 6.21
C GLY A 280 10.26 0.88 7.18
N VAL A 281 9.56 0.30 8.16
CA VAL A 281 8.93 1.05 9.26
C VAL A 281 9.93 1.13 10.42
N PRO A 282 10.34 2.34 10.84
CA PRO A 282 11.23 2.49 11.99
C PRO A 282 10.49 2.15 13.28
N LEU A 283 11.17 1.41 14.16
CA LEU A 283 10.70 1.17 15.53
C LEU A 283 11.16 2.32 16.44
N ASP A 284 10.36 2.62 17.46
CA ASP A 284 10.74 3.56 18.51
C ASP A 284 11.61 2.88 19.58
N GLN A 285 12.18 3.69 20.49
CA GLN A 285 13.05 3.17 21.55
C GLN A 285 12.32 2.18 22.46
N GLU A 286 11.06 2.45 22.78
CA GLU A 286 10.25 1.57 23.61
C GLU A 286 10.04 0.19 22.96
N SER A 287 9.80 0.14 21.65
CA SER A 287 9.72 -1.13 20.91
C SER A 287 11.05 -1.87 20.88
N HIS A 288 12.18 -1.15 20.80
CA HIS A 288 13.51 -1.75 20.89
C HIS A 288 13.80 -2.36 22.27
N ASP A 289 13.44 -1.66 23.34
CA ASP A 289 13.61 -2.15 24.72
C ASP A 289 12.75 -3.41 24.94
N ARG A 290 11.47 -3.38 24.52
CA ARG A 290 10.57 -4.56 24.57
C ARG A 290 11.10 -5.75 23.77
N MET A 291 11.75 -5.49 22.62
CA MET A 291 12.36 -6.53 21.80
C MET A 291 13.54 -7.21 22.53
N GLN A 292 14.34 -6.45 23.28
CA GLN A 292 15.42 -7.00 24.10
C GLN A 292 14.89 -7.82 25.27
N ASP A 293 13.84 -7.35 25.93
CA ASP A 293 13.15 -8.09 26.99
C ASP A 293 12.60 -9.43 26.47
N ASP A 294 11.94 -9.42 25.31
CA ASP A 294 11.42 -10.63 24.66
C ASP A 294 12.52 -11.64 24.35
N LEU A 295 13.64 -11.19 23.78
CA LEU A 295 14.76 -12.05 23.46
C LEU A 295 15.40 -12.66 24.71
N SER A 296 15.56 -11.86 25.76
CA SER A 296 16.08 -12.33 27.06
C SER A 296 15.17 -13.40 27.65
N TRP A 297 13.86 -13.14 27.63
CA TRP A 297 12.89 -14.07 28.19
C TRP A 297 12.74 -15.36 27.38
N ILE A 298 12.78 -15.27 26.05
CA ILE A 298 12.83 -16.45 25.18
C ILE A 298 14.09 -17.28 25.45
N ALA A 299 15.24 -16.63 25.66
CA ALA A 299 16.48 -17.33 26.00
C ALA A 299 16.36 -18.08 27.33
N GLU A 300 15.79 -17.47 28.37
CA GLU A 300 15.51 -18.12 29.65
C GLU A 300 14.56 -19.32 29.49
N ALA A 301 13.47 -19.16 28.75
CA ALA A 301 12.50 -20.23 28.52
C ALA A 301 13.11 -21.43 27.75
N LEU A 302 14.03 -21.17 26.82
CA LEU A 302 14.76 -22.21 26.10
C LEU A 302 15.83 -22.90 26.98
N GLN A 303 16.43 -22.17 27.93
CA GLN A 303 17.38 -22.73 28.90
C GLN A 303 16.69 -23.60 29.96
N GLY A 304 15.53 -23.18 30.47
CA GLY A 304 14.76 -23.94 31.48
C GLY A 304 14.38 -25.35 31.01
N ARG A 305 13.99 -25.51 29.73
CA ARG A 305 13.70 -26.83 29.14
C ARG A 305 14.89 -27.77 29.04
N ARG A 306 16.13 -27.25 29.04
CA ARG A 306 17.33 -28.09 29.06
C ARG A 306 17.59 -28.71 30.43
N HIS A 307 17.13 -28.11 31.52
CA HIS A 307 17.26 -28.72 32.85
C HIS A 307 16.23 -29.81 33.09
N ASP A 308 14.99 -29.65 32.60
CA ASP A 308 13.96 -30.69 32.73
C ASP A 308 14.25 -31.93 31.85
N ALA A 309 14.84 -31.74 30.66
CA ALA A 309 15.17 -32.85 29.76
C ALA A 309 16.39 -33.70 30.21
N HIS A 310 17.20 -33.21 31.14
CA HIS A 310 18.31 -33.98 31.74
C HIS A 310 17.94 -34.66 33.06
N ALA A 311 16.75 -34.40 33.61
CA ALA A 311 16.28 -35.00 34.85
C ALA A 311 15.59 -36.38 34.67
N GLU A 312 15.27 -36.79 33.44
CA GLU A 312 14.64 -38.10 33.14
C GLU A 312 15.62 -39.15 32.56
N GLY A 313 16.94 -38.97 32.74
CA GLY A 313 17.94 -39.80 32.06
C GLY A 313 19.13 -40.28 32.91
N SER A 314 19.00 -40.38 34.23
CA SER A 314 20.08 -40.92 35.09
C SER A 314 19.57 -41.90 36.14
N ASP A 315 18.97 -43.00 35.71
CA ASP A 315 18.90 -44.25 36.49
C ASP A 315 19.42 -45.38 35.59
N PHE A 316 20.74 -45.48 35.49
CA PHE A 316 21.42 -46.70 35.04
C PHE A 316 22.73 -46.81 35.83
N ASP A 317 22.59 -47.20 37.10
CA ASP A 317 23.71 -47.66 37.92
C ASP A 317 24.24 -48.97 37.33
N GLY A 318 25.31 -48.86 36.55
CA GLY A 318 26.13 -49.96 36.10
C GLY A 318 27.01 -50.47 37.24
N GLU A 319 26.90 -51.76 37.50
CA GLU A 319 27.67 -52.57 38.44
C GLU A 319 29.18 -52.29 38.40
N SER A 320 29.79 -52.21 39.58
CA SER A 320 31.24 -52.23 39.77
C SER A 320 31.76 -53.69 39.73
N PRO A 321 32.80 -54.02 38.97
CA PRO A 321 33.43 -55.32 39.07
C PRO A 321 34.56 -55.33 40.12
N GLN A 322 34.55 -56.38 40.95
CA GLN A 322 35.75 -56.95 41.58
C GLN A 322 36.35 -58.01 40.65
#